data_AF-A0A3A9ETZ3-F1
#
_entry.id   AF-A0A3A9ETZ3-F1
#
_cell.length_a   1.000
_cell.length_b   1.000
_cell.length_c   1.000
_cell.angle_alpha   90.00
_cell.angle_beta   90.00
_cell.angle_gamma   90.00
#
_symmetry.space_group_name_H-M   'P 1'
#
loop_
_entity.id
_entity.type
_entity.pdbx_description
1 polymer ?
#
loop_
_entity_poly.entity_id
_entity_poly.type
_entity_poly.pdbx_seq_one_letter_code
_entity_poly.pdbx_strand_id
1 'polypeptide(L)'
;MKDEILIHASFSQVKQFTPRIPENRLPGENDTIPRICFSTKLESALTSMPSGGIALKGLLKAIPQVAPVIHIYCCYMWENEHVRFIQPIDVERFFHVLDAVDRSEWWALDTPKLHHCIIKIQKAELKDCIDQNENKNAIVEKVFYNVIRQIPSNAPERFFDQTLFPQFKKHDLRDIFAYLGAKR
;
A
#
# COMPACT_ATOMS: atom_id res chain seq x y z
N MET A 1 -17.66 0.77 9.42
CA MET A 1 -16.70 -0.36 9.39
C MET A 1 -16.86 -1.24 8.16
N LYS A 2 -18.06 -1.70 7.76
CA LYS A 2 -18.21 -2.54 6.56
C LYS A 2 -17.80 -1.84 5.25
N ASP A 3 -17.85 -0.51 5.19
CA ASP A 3 -17.55 0.28 4.00
C ASP A 3 -16.11 0.83 3.95
N GLU A 4 -15.19 0.29 4.76
CA GLU A 4 -13.80 0.75 4.75
C GLU A 4 -13.01 0.15 3.56
N ILE A 5 -12.08 0.94 3.03
CA ILE A 5 -11.13 0.51 2.00
C ILE A 5 -9.75 0.49 2.63
N LEU A 6 -9.13 -0.69 2.64
CA LEU A 6 -7.76 -0.87 3.13
C LEU A 6 -6.79 -0.91 1.96
N ILE A 7 -5.67 -0.23 2.08
CA ILE A 7 -4.69 0.04 1.03
C ILE A 7 -3.38 -0.65 1.37
N HIS A 8 -2.87 -1.45 0.45
CA HIS A 8 -1.51 -1.96 0.47
C HIS A 8 -0.74 -1.38 -0.72
N ALA A 9 0.48 -0.90 -0.49
CA ALA A 9 1.32 -0.31 -1.51
C ALA A 9 2.62 -1.11 -1.67
N SER A 10 3.13 -1.19 -2.91
CA SER A 10 4.38 -1.89 -3.21
C SER A 10 5.10 -1.26 -4.41
N PHE A 11 6.43 -1.25 -4.37
CA PHE A 11 7.26 -0.84 -5.52
C PHE A 11 7.22 -1.85 -6.68
N SER A 12 6.82 -3.08 -6.41
CA SER A 12 6.76 -4.14 -7.43
C SER A 12 5.42 -4.86 -7.36
N GLN A 13 4.99 -5.40 -8.50
CA GLN A 13 3.77 -6.20 -8.53
C GLN A 13 3.92 -7.44 -7.64
N VAL A 14 3.03 -7.55 -6.66
CA VAL A 14 2.86 -8.74 -5.84
C VAL A 14 2.05 -9.76 -6.63
N LYS A 15 2.63 -10.94 -6.86
CA LYS A 15 1.98 -12.04 -7.61
C LYS A 15 0.86 -12.70 -6.81
N GLN A 16 1.06 -12.84 -5.50
CA GLN A 16 0.13 -13.50 -4.61
C GLN A 16 0.18 -12.85 -3.22
N PHE A 17 -0.99 -12.56 -2.67
CA PHE A 17 -1.15 -12.06 -1.31
C PHE A 17 -1.47 -13.23 -0.38
N THR A 18 -0.46 -13.74 0.30
CA THR A 18 -0.64 -14.70 1.39
C THR A 18 -0.16 -14.07 2.70
N PRO A 19 -0.92 -14.20 3.80
CA PRO A 19 -0.44 -13.85 5.12
C PRO A 19 0.92 -14.47 5.40
N ARG A 20 1.87 -13.64 5.83
CA ARG A 20 3.25 -14.04 6.14
C ARG A 20 3.73 -13.31 7.38
N ILE A 21 4.71 -13.87 8.07
CA ILE A 21 5.40 -13.14 9.13
C ILE A 21 6.28 -12.09 8.42
N PRO A 22 6.09 -10.77 8.63
CA PRO A 22 6.88 -9.75 7.95
C PRO A 22 8.36 -9.91 8.29
N GLU A 23 9.28 -9.87 7.33
CA GLU A 23 10.72 -10.03 7.61
C GLU A 23 11.29 -8.82 8.38
N ASN A 24 10.84 -7.62 8.00
CA ASN A 24 11.19 -6.37 8.67
C ASN A 24 10.12 -6.07 9.73
N ARG A 25 10.54 -6.01 10.99
CA ARG A 25 9.68 -5.77 12.16
C ARG A 25 10.40 -4.82 13.13
N LEU A 26 9.63 -4.11 13.94
CA LEU A 26 10.17 -3.32 15.03
C LEU A 26 10.61 -4.21 16.20
N PRO A 27 11.61 -3.82 17.01
CA PRO A 27 11.98 -4.54 18.22
C PRO A 27 10.76 -4.69 19.16
N GLY A 28 10.43 -5.94 19.51
CA GLY A 28 9.28 -6.26 20.36
C GLY A 28 7.94 -6.46 19.62
N GLU A 29 7.88 -6.18 18.32
CA GLU A 29 6.72 -6.49 17.49
C GLU A 29 6.50 -8.00 17.38
N ASN A 30 5.23 -8.44 17.36
CA ASN A 30 4.87 -9.85 17.21
C ASN A 30 5.51 -10.49 15.95
N ASP A 31 6.25 -11.58 16.16
CA ASP A 31 7.00 -12.31 15.15
C ASP A 31 6.42 -13.69 14.82
N THR A 32 5.20 -14.00 15.28
CA THR A 32 4.59 -15.32 15.16
C THR A 32 3.35 -15.35 14.29
N ILE A 33 2.67 -14.22 14.09
CA ILE A 33 1.37 -14.16 13.41
C ILE A 33 1.56 -13.77 11.93
N PRO A 34 1.25 -14.67 10.99
CA PRO A 34 1.22 -14.35 9.58
C PRO A 34 0.12 -13.33 9.26
N ARG A 35 0.46 -12.32 8.47
CA ARG A 35 -0.41 -11.18 8.21
C ARG A 35 -0.12 -10.53 6.86
N ILE A 36 -1.09 -9.74 6.40
CA ILE A 36 -0.92 -8.74 5.34
C ILE A 36 -1.25 -7.39 5.98
N CYS A 37 -0.30 -6.45 5.93
CA CYS A 37 -0.50 -5.11 6.46
C CYS A 37 -1.19 -4.22 5.42
N PHE A 38 -2.19 -3.47 5.86
CA PHE A 38 -2.88 -2.45 5.09
C PHE A 38 -2.95 -1.14 5.88
N SER A 39 -3.36 -0.07 5.22
CA SER A 39 -3.70 1.20 5.85
C SER A 39 -4.94 1.81 5.23
N THR A 40 -5.70 2.63 5.98
CA THR A 40 -6.84 3.39 5.42
C THR A 40 -6.39 4.64 4.65
N LYS A 41 -5.11 5.02 4.76
CA LYS A 41 -4.52 6.18 4.08
C LYS A 41 -3.40 5.74 3.15
N LEU A 42 -3.36 6.29 1.94
CA LEU A 42 -2.33 5.99 0.95
C LEU A 42 -0.94 6.44 1.45
N GLU A 43 -0.85 7.63 2.04
CA GLU A 43 0.38 8.20 2.58
C GLU A 43 1.00 7.30 3.65
N SER A 44 0.17 6.77 4.54
CA SER A 44 0.60 5.79 5.53
C SER A 44 1.03 4.48 4.87
N ALA A 45 0.28 3.97 3.89
CA ALA A 45 0.67 2.75 3.16
C ALA A 45 2.03 2.91 2.45
N LEU A 46 2.29 4.08 1.85
CA LEU A 46 3.58 4.41 1.23
C LEU A 46 4.70 4.56 2.27
N THR A 47 4.39 5.09 3.44
CA THR A 47 5.38 5.25 4.54
C THR A 47 5.75 3.89 5.15
N SER A 48 4.77 3.00 5.33
CA SER A 48 4.93 1.68 5.95
C SER A 48 5.54 0.64 5.01
N MET A 49 5.69 0.93 3.72
CA MET A 49 6.50 0.11 2.83
C MET A 49 7.94 0.01 3.37
N PRO A 50 8.63 -1.13 3.21
CA PRO A 50 10.05 -1.23 3.56
C PRO A 50 10.86 -0.11 2.90
N SER A 51 11.44 0.77 3.74
CA SER A 51 12.17 1.98 3.31
C SER A 51 11.36 2.92 2.40
N GLY A 52 10.02 2.88 2.45
CA GLY A 52 9.13 3.50 1.48
C GLY A 52 9.33 5.00 1.29
N GLY A 53 9.38 5.75 2.40
CA GLY A 53 9.57 7.20 2.33
C GLY A 53 10.94 7.61 1.80
N ILE A 54 12.02 6.97 2.26
CA ILE A 54 13.38 7.25 1.77
C ILE A 54 13.52 6.86 0.29
N ALA A 55 13.00 5.70 -0.10
CA ALA A 55 13.03 5.26 -1.48
C ALA A 55 12.24 6.22 -2.38
N LEU A 56 11.05 6.66 -1.96
CA LEU A 56 10.26 7.64 -2.70
C LEU A 56 10.99 9.00 -2.81
N LYS A 57 11.57 9.49 -1.71
CA LYS A 57 12.39 10.71 -1.69
C LYS A 57 13.57 10.60 -2.66
N GLY A 58 14.25 9.44 -2.65
CA GLY A 58 15.36 9.13 -3.54
C GLY A 58 14.93 9.15 -5.01
N LEU A 59 13.86 8.44 -5.37
CA LEU A 59 13.35 8.38 -6.74
C LEU A 59 12.96 9.76 -7.27
N LEU A 60 12.23 10.55 -6.48
CA LEU A 60 11.80 11.89 -6.87
C LEU A 60 12.96 12.87 -7.06
N LYS A 61 14.07 12.68 -6.32
CA LYS A 61 15.25 13.55 -6.40
C LYS A 61 16.24 13.10 -7.48
N ALA A 62 16.47 11.80 -7.62
CA ALA A 62 17.56 11.25 -8.42
C ALA A 62 17.28 11.34 -9.93
N ILE A 63 16.01 11.24 -10.35
CA ILE A 63 15.67 11.20 -11.76
C ILE A 63 14.49 12.15 -12.04
N PRO A 64 14.76 13.46 -12.23
CA PRO A 64 13.71 14.48 -12.38
C PRO A 64 12.69 14.21 -13.50
N GLN A 65 13.06 13.38 -14.49
CA GLN A 65 12.22 13.04 -15.63
C GLN A 65 11.49 11.69 -15.49
N VAL A 66 11.77 10.92 -14.43
CA VAL A 66 11.14 9.62 -14.17
C VAL A 66 10.30 9.72 -12.92
N ALA A 67 8.99 9.64 -13.12
CA ALA A 67 8.05 9.58 -12.01
C ALA A 67 8.03 8.17 -11.40
N PRO A 68 8.06 8.05 -10.06
CA PRO A 68 7.85 6.77 -9.38
C PRO A 68 6.50 6.16 -9.76
N VAL A 69 6.50 4.85 -10.01
CA VAL A 69 5.29 4.06 -10.24
C VAL A 69 5.11 3.13 -9.06
N ILE A 70 3.91 3.08 -8.49
CA ILE A 70 3.58 2.27 -7.30
C ILE A 70 2.38 1.39 -7.61
N HIS A 71 2.49 0.12 -7.21
CA HIS A 71 1.38 -0.84 -7.23
C HIS A 71 0.53 -0.65 -5.98
N ILE A 72 -0.76 -0.41 -6.18
CA ILE A 72 -1.74 -0.21 -5.11
C ILE A 72 -2.75 -1.35 -5.14
N TYR A 73 -3.01 -1.92 -3.98
CA TYR A 73 -3.96 -3.00 -3.79
C TYR A 73 -5.02 -2.55 -2.81
N CYS A 74 -6.24 -2.40 -3.31
CA CYS A 74 -7.40 -2.00 -2.54
C CYS A 74 -8.16 -3.23 -2.06
N CYS A 75 -8.35 -3.33 -0.75
CA CYS A 75 -9.17 -4.32 -0.07
C CYS A 75 -10.46 -3.65 0.38
N TYR A 76 -11.57 -4.00 -0.27
CA TYR A 76 -12.90 -3.58 0.14
C TYR A 76 -13.41 -4.49 1.25
N MET A 77 -13.61 -3.97 2.46
CA MET A 77 -14.02 -4.81 3.59
C MET A 77 -15.36 -5.53 3.33
N TRP A 78 -16.30 -4.88 2.63
CA TRP A 78 -17.58 -5.46 2.25
C TRP A 78 -17.49 -6.64 1.27
N GLU A 79 -16.43 -6.71 0.45
CA GLU A 79 -16.18 -7.88 -0.42
C GLU A 79 -15.43 -9.01 0.30
N ASN A 80 -14.96 -8.73 1.52
CA ASN A 80 -14.04 -9.56 2.29
C ASN A 80 -14.58 -9.90 3.68
N GLU A 81 -15.91 -10.07 3.83
CA GLU A 81 -16.54 -10.38 5.12
C GLU A 81 -16.03 -11.69 5.76
N HIS A 82 -15.43 -12.58 4.97
CA HIS A 82 -14.83 -13.83 5.41
C HIS A 82 -13.40 -13.68 5.95
N VAL A 83 -12.77 -12.52 5.76
CA VAL A 83 -11.39 -12.26 6.18
C VAL A 83 -11.38 -11.71 7.59
N ARG A 84 -10.53 -12.26 8.45
CA ARG A 84 -10.31 -11.72 9.79
C ARG A 84 -9.36 -10.54 9.72
N PHE A 85 -9.89 -9.37 10.07
CA PHE A 85 -9.12 -8.14 10.19
C PHE A 85 -8.86 -7.78 11.64
N ILE A 86 -7.65 -7.28 11.91
CA ILE A 86 -7.29 -6.64 13.18
C ILE A 86 -7.16 -5.14 12.91
N GLN A 87 -7.89 -4.35 13.67
CA GLN A 87 -7.91 -2.89 13.58
C GLN A 87 -6.69 -2.26 14.27
N PRO A 88 -6.30 -1.01 13.93
CA PRO A 88 -5.07 -0.39 14.42
C PRO A 88 -4.90 -0.38 15.93
N ILE A 89 -5.97 -0.12 16.68
CA ILE A 89 -5.92 -0.09 18.15
C ILE A 89 -5.58 -1.46 18.75
N ASP A 90 -6.05 -2.54 18.11
CA ASP A 90 -5.77 -3.91 18.55
C ASP A 90 -4.40 -4.36 18.07
N VAL A 91 -3.98 -3.92 16.88
CA VAL A 91 -2.62 -4.11 16.35
C VAL A 91 -1.58 -3.54 17.32
N GLU A 92 -1.78 -2.28 17.74
CA GLU A 92 -0.92 -1.62 18.73
C GLU A 92 -0.96 -2.33 20.08
N ARG A 93 -2.16 -2.52 20.64
CA ARG A 93 -2.36 -2.98 22.02
C ARG A 93 -1.90 -4.41 22.26
N PHE A 94 -2.15 -5.32 21.32
CA PHE A 94 -1.93 -6.75 21.52
C PHE A 94 -0.71 -7.30 20.79
N PHE A 95 -0.17 -6.56 19.81
CA PHE A 95 0.93 -7.04 18.97
C PHE A 95 2.15 -6.11 18.96
N HIS A 96 2.14 -5.07 19.80
CA HIS A 96 3.26 -4.18 20.07
C HIS A 96 3.78 -3.39 18.85
N VAL A 97 2.91 -3.11 17.88
CA VAL A 97 3.22 -2.17 16.79
C VAL A 97 2.85 -0.76 17.25
N LEU A 98 3.80 -0.06 17.85
CA LEU A 98 3.54 1.20 18.57
C LEU A 98 3.05 2.34 17.67
N ASP A 99 3.32 2.30 16.36
CA ASP A 99 2.84 3.31 15.42
C ASP A 99 1.60 2.86 14.63
N ALA A 100 0.99 1.71 14.97
CA ALA A 100 -0.14 1.19 14.20
C ALA A 100 -1.32 2.16 14.16
N VAL A 101 -1.68 2.82 15.27
CA VAL A 101 -2.79 3.80 15.28
C VAL A 101 -2.46 5.02 14.41
N ASP A 102 -1.26 5.58 14.55
CA ASP A 102 -0.80 6.73 13.78
C ASP A 102 -0.75 6.42 12.28
N ARG A 103 -0.28 5.21 11.93
CA ARG A 103 -0.23 4.70 10.55
C ARG A 103 -1.58 4.18 10.07
N SER A 104 -2.57 4.09 10.94
CA SER A 104 -3.85 3.43 10.63
C SER A 104 -3.61 2.01 10.07
N GLU A 105 -2.69 1.27 10.66
CA GLU A 105 -2.27 -0.06 10.22
C GLU A 105 -3.31 -1.13 10.60
N TRP A 106 -3.80 -1.83 9.58
CA TRP A 106 -4.70 -2.97 9.71
C TRP A 106 -3.97 -4.25 9.32
N TRP A 107 -4.28 -5.35 10.01
CA TRP A 107 -3.79 -6.67 9.62
C TRP A 107 -4.91 -7.52 9.06
N ALA A 108 -4.71 -8.15 7.91
CA ALA A 108 -5.52 -9.27 7.46
C ALA A 108 -4.80 -10.60 7.79
N LEU A 109 -5.50 -11.50 8.48
CA LEU A 109 -4.96 -12.82 8.86
C LEU A 109 -5.27 -13.91 7.83
N ASP A 110 -6.19 -13.64 6.92
CA ASP A 110 -6.59 -14.52 5.82
C ASP A 110 -6.35 -13.78 4.49
N THR A 111 -6.23 -14.52 3.38
CA THR A 111 -6.02 -13.90 2.05
C THR A 111 -7.27 -13.16 1.60
N PRO A 112 -7.22 -11.82 1.41
CA PRO A 112 -8.35 -11.07 0.90
C PRO A 112 -8.40 -11.08 -0.63
N LYS A 113 -9.59 -10.83 -1.17
CA LYS A 113 -9.80 -10.35 -2.53
C LYS A 113 -9.34 -8.90 -2.64
N LEU A 114 -8.43 -8.64 -3.58
CA LEU A 114 -7.80 -7.34 -3.78
C LEU A 114 -8.02 -6.82 -5.20
N HIS A 115 -8.17 -5.51 -5.32
CA HIS A 115 -8.24 -4.81 -6.59
C HIS A 115 -6.94 -4.07 -6.82
N HIS A 116 -6.21 -4.47 -7.86
CA HIS A 116 -4.92 -3.90 -8.20
C HIS A 116 -5.11 -2.68 -9.13
N CYS A 117 -4.47 -1.57 -8.77
CA CYS A 117 -4.27 -0.44 -9.65
C CYS A 117 -2.82 0.08 -9.54
N ILE A 118 -2.44 0.97 -10.45
CA ILE A 118 -1.08 1.49 -10.52
C ILE A 118 -1.16 3.00 -10.51
N ILE A 119 -0.35 3.64 -9.67
CA ILE A 119 -0.28 5.10 -9.59
C ILE A 119 1.09 5.60 -10.03
N LYS A 120 1.09 6.75 -10.70
CA LYS A 120 2.29 7.52 -11.07
C LYS A 120 2.39 8.73 -10.16
N ILE A 121 3.40 8.75 -9.28
CA ILE A 121 3.62 9.86 -8.35
C ILE A 121 4.14 11.08 -9.11
N GLN A 122 3.38 12.17 -9.09
CA GLN A 122 3.78 13.46 -9.68
C GLN A 122 4.65 14.25 -8.71
N LYS A 123 4.28 14.22 -7.43
CA LYS A 123 4.92 14.98 -6.35
C LYS A 123 4.58 14.31 -5.03
N ALA A 124 5.46 14.43 -4.04
CA ALA A 124 5.16 14.12 -2.66
C ALA A 124 5.75 15.19 -1.73
N GLU A 125 5.06 15.44 -0.62
CA GLU A 125 5.56 16.21 0.51
C GLU A 125 6.05 15.19 1.54
N LEU A 126 7.34 15.25 1.86
CA LEU A 126 8.00 14.29 2.75
C LEU A 126 8.66 15.02 3.91
N LYS A 127 8.56 14.43 5.10
CA LYS A 127 9.21 14.92 6.32
C LYS A 127 10.25 13.92 6.78
N ASP A 128 11.49 14.38 6.94
CA ASP A 128 12.57 13.55 7.46
C ASP A 128 12.32 13.21 8.92
N CYS A 129 12.61 11.95 9.27
CA CYS A 129 12.50 11.46 10.63
C CYS A 129 13.61 10.45 10.93
N ILE A 130 13.74 10.12 12.21
CA ILE A 130 14.49 8.96 12.67
C ILE A 130 13.45 7.92 13.07
N ASP A 131 13.56 6.71 12.55
CA ASP A 131 12.66 5.61 12.95
C ASP A 131 13.06 5.03 14.31
N GLN A 132 12.26 4.08 14.81
CA GLN A 132 12.49 3.46 16.12
C GLN A 132 13.77 2.60 16.17
N ASN A 133 14.37 2.31 15.01
CA ASN A 133 15.65 1.61 14.88
C ASN A 133 16.83 2.57 14.68
N GLU A 134 16.63 3.86 14.96
CA GLU A 134 17.62 4.93 14.77
C GLU A 134 18.05 5.16 13.31
N ASN A 135 17.32 4.60 12.34
CA ASN A 135 17.62 4.82 10.93
C ASN A 135 17.01 6.12 10.44
N LYS A 136 17.70 6.79 9.51
CA LYS A 136 17.13 7.91 8.76
C LYS A 136 15.99 7.38 7.90
N ASN A 137 14.80 7.90 8.13
CA ASN A 137 13.61 7.59 7.34
C ASN A 137 12.92 8.89 6.88
N ALA A 138 11.86 8.77 6.08
CA ALA A 138 11.00 9.89 5.72
C ALA A 138 9.54 9.45 5.81
N ILE A 139 8.70 10.35 6.31
CA ILE A 139 7.25 10.18 6.35
C ILE A 139 6.68 10.84 5.10
N VAL A 140 5.82 10.13 4.37
CA VAL A 140 5.02 10.73 3.30
C VAL A 140 3.85 11.46 3.97
N GLU A 141 3.85 12.78 3.93
CA GLU A 141 2.76 13.58 4.52
C GLU A 141 1.64 13.83 3.51
N LYS A 142 2.00 13.91 2.24
CA LYS A 142 1.06 14.12 1.14
C LYS A 142 1.61 13.57 -0.15
N VAL A 143 0.74 12.98 -0.97
CA VAL A 143 1.13 12.49 -2.28
C VAL A 143 0.18 13.00 -3.37
N PHE A 144 0.75 13.43 -4.48
CA PHE A 144 0.03 13.84 -5.69
C PHE A 144 0.36 12.84 -6.79
N TYR A 145 -0.67 12.26 -7.38
CA TYR A 145 -0.49 11.15 -8.30
C TYR A 145 -1.59 11.12 -9.35
N ASN A 146 -1.28 10.44 -10.45
CA ASN A 146 -2.24 10.07 -11.46
C ASN A 146 -2.39 8.56 -11.45
N VAL A 147 -3.62 8.07 -11.63
CA VAL A 147 -3.84 6.63 -11.75
C VAL A 147 -3.61 6.20 -13.19
N ILE A 148 -2.76 5.21 -13.39
CA ILE A 148 -2.44 4.65 -14.69
C ILE A 148 -3.49 3.59 -15.03
N ARG A 149 -4.29 3.86 -16.06
CA ARG A 149 -5.31 2.91 -16.54
C ARG A 149 -4.73 1.82 -17.43
N GLN A 150 -3.65 2.11 -18.14
CA GLN A 150 -2.91 1.18 -18.99
C GLN A 150 -1.43 1.53 -18.95
N ILE A 151 -0.58 0.54 -18.67
CA ILE A 151 0.87 0.67 -18.80
C ILE A 151 1.20 0.57 -20.31
N PRO A 152 2.03 1.46 -20.86
CA PRO A 152 2.46 1.36 -22.26
C PRO A 152 3.13 0.01 -22.53
N SER A 153 2.87 -0.58 -23.71
CA SER A 153 3.42 -1.89 -24.12
C SER A 153 4.95 -1.94 -24.19
N ASN A 154 5.60 -0.78 -24.17
CA ASN A 154 7.04 -0.59 -24.19
C ASN A 154 7.63 -0.15 -22.84
N ALA A 155 6.85 -0.19 -21.75
CA ALA A 155 7.41 0.02 -20.42
C ALA A 155 8.53 -1.03 -20.17
N PRO A 156 9.66 -0.63 -19.57
CA PRO A 156 10.81 -1.52 -19.35
C PRO A 156 10.46 -2.72 -18.45
N GLU A 157 9.38 -2.61 -17.69
CA GLU A 157 8.67 -3.74 -17.10
C GLU A 157 7.85 -4.44 -18.19
N ARG A 158 8.47 -5.31 -19.00
CA ARG A 158 7.70 -6.29 -19.78
C ARG A 158 7.02 -7.24 -18.78
N PHE A 159 5.79 -6.88 -18.42
CA PHE A 159 4.89 -7.65 -17.57
C PHE A 159 4.72 -9.05 -18.13
N PHE A 160 5.13 -10.02 -17.33
CA PHE A 160 5.00 -11.44 -17.62
C PHE A 160 3.55 -11.80 -17.93
N ASP A 161 3.39 -12.29 -19.14
CA ASP A 161 2.31 -13.08 -19.71
C ASP A 161 0.87 -12.54 -19.70
N GLN A 162 0.29 -12.60 -20.89
CA GLN A 162 -1.10 -12.32 -21.15
C GLN A 162 -1.94 -13.47 -20.61
N THR A 163 -2.53 -13.31 -19.44
CA THR A 163 -3.77 -14.03 -19.12
C THR A 163 -4.85 -13.03 -18.78
N LEU A 164 -5.62 -12.69 -19.82
CA LEU A 164 -7.05 -12.39 -19.82
C LEU A 164 -7.57 -11.84 -18.49
N PHE A 165 -7.66 -10.51 -18.39
CA PHE A 165 -8.60 -9.89 -17.46
C PHE A 165 -9.97 -10.55 -17.67
N PRO A 166 -10.54 -11.24 -16.67
CA PRO A 166 -11.96 -11.55 -16.72
C PRO A 166 -12.66 -10.22 -16.91
N GLN A 167 -13.55 -10.13 -17.91
CA GLN A 167 -14.39 -8.96 -18.09
C GLN A 167 -15.23 -8.79 -16.81
N PHE A 168 -14.74 -7.97 -15.88
CA PHE A 168 -15.49 -7.64 -14.69
C PHE A 168 -16.74 -6.90 -15.15
N LYS A 169 -17.89 -7.52 -14.88
CA LYS A 169 -19.19 -6.83 -14.97
C LYS A 169 -19.06 -5.53 -14.20
N LYS A 170 -19.36 -4.41 -14.87
CA LYS A 170 -19.50 -3.04 -14.36
C LYS A 170 -19.76 -2.96 -12.85
N HIS A 171 -18.69 -3.01 -12.06
CA HIS A 171 -18.61 -2.26 -10.82
C HIS A 171 -17.65 -1.12 -11.10
N ASP A 172 -18.08 0.09 -10.73
CA ASP A 172 -17.59 1.32 -11.30
C ASP A 172 -16.14 1.56 -10.86
N LEU A 173 -15.18 1.34 -11.76
CA LEU A 173 -13.75 1.69 -11.55
C LEU A 173 -13.56 3.15 -11.10
N ARG A 174 -14.59 3.99 -11.27
CA ARG A 174 -14.69 5.34 -10.72
C ARG A 174 -14.56 5.39 -9.20
N ASP A 175 -14.97 4.35 -8.48
CA ASP A 175 -14.91 4.35 -7.01
C ASP A 175 -13.46 4.23 -6.54
N ILE A 176 -12.68 3.27 -7.06
CA ILE A 176 -11.25 3.12 -6.69
C ILE A 176 -10.51 4.45 -6.91
N PHE A 177 -10.75 5.10 -8.05
CA PHE A 177 -10.07 6.34 -8.42
C PHE A 177 -10.59 7.58 -7.68
N ALA A 178 -11.89 7.64 -7.36
CA ALA A 178 -12.47 8.72 -6.55
C ALA A 178 -11.97 8.67 -5.10
N TYR A 179 -11.86 7.47 -4.52
CA TYR A 179 -11.33 7.26 -3.17
C TYR A 179 -9.83 7.54 -3.08
N LEU A 180 -9.08 7.18 -4.11
CA LEU A 180 -7.69 7.58 -4.29
C LEU A 180 -7.56 9.05 -4.77
N GLY A 181 -8.56 9.91 -4.55
CA GLY A 181 -8.43 11.35 -4.76
C GLY A 181 -8.06 11.81 -6.18
N ALA A 182 -8.21 10.96 -7.20
CA ALA A 182 -7.92 11.33 -8.58
C ALA A 182 -9.02 12.26 -9.09
N LYS A 183 -8.81 13.58 -8.98
CA LYS A 183 -9.67 14.57 -9.64
C LYS A 183 -9.51 14.44 -11.16
N ARG A 184 -10.66 14.48 -11.85
CA ARG A 184 -10.77 14.41 -13.31
C ARG A 184 -9.93 15.47 -14.01
#